data_AF-A0AAD5MME1-F1
#
_entry.id   AF-A0AAD5MME1-F1
#
_cell.length_a   1.000
_cell.length_b   1.000
_cell.length_c   1.000
_cell.angle_alpha   90.00
_cell.angle_beta   90.00
_cell.angle_gamma   90.00
#
_symmetry.space_group_name_H-M   'P 1'
#
loop_
_entity.id
_entity.type
_entity.pdbx_description
1 polymer ?
#
loop_
_entity_poly.entity_id
_entity_poly.type
_entity_poly.pdbx_seq_one_letter_code
_entity_poly.pdbx_strand_id
1 'polypeptide(L)'
;MDFVNINNAISNYGKMDTFSGITTTNGITTVTADIGGKRYSARLPYGSVVSMCSNYITENGQRNEELRITVNCDTALYRTENGKTVVYDGSENIRVDGGPFHINFCEDLTVLLLN
;
A
#
# COMPACT_ATOMS: atom_id res chain seq x y z
N MET A 1 0.42 8.39 36.34
CA MET A 1 -0.21 8.40 35.00
C MET A 1 0.82 7.81 34.08
N ASP A 2 0.73 6.51 33.82
CA ASP A 2 1.72 5.81 33.03
C ASP A 2 1.30 5.90 31.57
N PHE A 3 2.12 6.58 30.77
CA PHE A 3 1.93 6.62 29.33
C PHE A 3 2.25 5.25 28.76
N VAL A 4 1.23 4.55 28.28
CA VAL A 4 1.40 3.31 27.53
C VAL A 4 2.07 3.67 26.20
N ASN A 5 3.37 3.41 26.10
CA ASN A 5 4.11 3.46 24.86
C ASN A 5 3.73 2.21 24.04
N ILE A 6 2.75 2.35 23.16
CA ILE A 6 2.36 1.28 22.25
C ILE A 6 3.46 1.18 21.20
N ASN A 7 4.41 0.26 21.43
CA ASN A 7 5.35 -0.16 20.42
C ASN A 7 4.56 -0.58 19.17
N ASN A 8 4.75 0.15 18.07
CA ASN A 8 4.24 -0.23 16.75
C ASN A 8 4.59 -1.70 16.50
N ALA A 9 3.58 -2.57 16.47
CA ALA A 9 3.78 -3.99 16.23
C ALA A 9 4.33 -4.17 14.82
N ILE A 10 5.62 -4.50 14.70
CA ILE A 10 6.25 -4.94 13.46
C ILE A 10 5.87 -6.40 13.25
N SER A 11 4.84 -6.68 12.46
CA SER A 11 4.58 -8.05 11.98
C SER A 11 5.43 -8.32 10.74
N ASN A 12 6.67 -8.75 10.93
CA ASN A 12 7.50 -9.31 9.87
C ASN A 12 7.08 -10.77 9.62
N TYR A 13 6.04 -10.98 8.81
CA TYR A 13 5.74 -12.29 8.23
C TYR A 13 5.93 -12.21 6.72
N GLY A 14 7.10 -12.62 6.24
CA GLY A 14 7.40 -12.75 4.82
C GLY A 14 8.80 -12.24 4.47
N LYS A 15 9.72 -13.17 4.25
CA LYS A 15 11.09 -12.94 3.80
C LYS A 15 11.06 -12.41 2.36
N MET A 16 11.22 -11.11 2.13
CA MET A 16 11.19 -10.54 0.76
C MET A 16 12.07 -9.28 0.63
N ASP A 17 12.81 -9.19 -0.48
CA ASP A 17 13.60 -8.04 -0.95
C ASP A 17 12.75 -6.79 -1.30
N THR A 18 11.59 -6.61 -0.66
CA THR A 18 10.69 -5.47 -0.84
C THR A 18 10.78 -4.55 0.36
N PHE A 19 11.27 -3.33 0.14
CA PHE A 19 11.50 -2.34 1.18
C PHE A 19 10.19 -1.63 1.54
N SER A 20 9.27 -2.36 2.15
CA SER A 20 8.14 -1.78 2.87
C SER A 20 8.65 -1.28 4.23
N GLY A 21 8.46 0.00 4.52
CA GLY A 21 9.01 0.64 5.71
C GLY A 21 8.03 1.63 6.34
N ILE A 22 7.99 1.64 7.67
CA ILE A 22 7.23 2.59 8.47
C ILE A 22 8.23 3.31 9.37
N THR A 23 8.27 4.64 9.30
CA THR A 23 9.17 5.46 10.14
C THR A 23 8.37 6.58 10.79
N THR A 24 8.53 6.77 12.09
CA THR A 24 7.89 7.86 12.83
C THR A 24 8.95 8.79 13.38
N THR A 25 8.83 10.08 13.08
CA THR A 25 9.71 11.13 13.60
C THR A 25 8.86 12.30 14.05
N ASN A 26 9.03 12.73 15.31
CA ASN A 26 8.25 13.82 15.92
C ASN A 26 6.71 13.63 15.76
N GLY A 27 6.23 12.39 15.89
CA GLY A 27 4.81 12.05 15.76
C GLY A 27 4.24 12.07 14.33
N ILE A 28 5.08 12.31 13.32
CA ILE A 28 4.72 12.19 11.91
C ILE A 28 5.22 10.85 11.40
N THR A 29 4.30 10.02 10.92
CA THR A 29 4.63 8.74 10.30
C THR A 29 4.79 8.89 8.80
N THR A 30 5.87 8.35 8.26
CA THR A 30 6.12 8.19 6.83
C THR A 30 6.11 6.71 6.50
N VAL A 31 5.34 6.34 5.49
CA VAL A 31 5.29 4.96 4.97
C VAL A 31 5.93 4.92 3.60
N THR A 32 6.67 3.87 3.33
CA THR A 32 7.32 3.61 2.04
C THR A 32 7.01 2.18 1.60
N ALA A 33 6.75 1.97 0.32
CA ALA A 33 6.48 0.64 -0.22
C ALA A 33 6.88 0.55 -1.69
N ASP A 34 7.34 -0.63 -2.11
CA ASP A 34 7.53 -0.95 -3.52
C ASP A 34 6.22 -1.55 -4.05
N ILE A 35 5.63 -0.93 -5.09
CA ILE A 35 4.36 -1.32 -5.69
C ILE A 35 4.54 -1.30 -7.22
N GLY A 36 4.32 -2.42 -7.90
CA GLY A 36 4.45 -2.53 -9.35
C GLY A 36 5.87 -2.19 -9.83
N GLY A 37 6.88 -2.58 -9.06
CA GLY A 37 8.29 -2.29 -9.37
C GLY A 37 8.74 -0.85 -9.14
N LYS A 38 7.88 0.03 -8.56
CA LYS A 38 8.23 1.42 -8.24
C LYS A 38 8.10 1.69 -6.74
N ARG A 39 9.06 2.42 -6.17
CA ARG A 39 9.00 2.89 -4.78
C ARG A 39 8.06 4.08 -4.64
N TYR A 40 7.15 4.00 -3.68
CA TYR A 40 6.25 5.07 -3.25
C TYR A 40 6.54 5.47 -1.79
N SER A 41 6.17 6.71 -1.44
CA SER A 41 6.29 7.26 -0.10
C SER A 41 5.11 8.17 0.21
N ALA A 42 4.57 8.08 1.43
CA ALA A 42 3.47 8.92 1.89
C ALA A 42 3.70 9.37 3.33
N ARG A 43 3.40 10.65 3.60
CA ARG A 43 3.39 11.22 4.94
C ARG A 43 1.98 11.16 5.48
N LEU A 44 1.80 10.52 6.62
CA LEU A 44 0.52 10.37 7.28
C LEU A 44 0.25 11.54 8.23
N PRO A 45 -1.02 11.84 8.55
CA PRO A 45 -1.37 12.79 9.58
C PRO A 45 -0.69 12.49 10.92
N TYR A 46 -0.48 13.52 11.73
CA TYR A 46 0.14 13.39 13.06
C TYR A 46 -0.61 12.38 13.92
N GLY A 47 0.13 11.48 14.59
CA GLY A 47 -0.44 10.48 15.48
C GLY A 47 -1.18 9.34 14.79
N SER A 48 -0.99 9.15 13.47
CA SER A 48 -1.62 8.04 12.75
C SER A 48 -1.14 6.68 13.26
N VAL A 49 -2.08 5.75 13.38
CA VAL A 49 -1.79 4.33 13.60
C VAL A 49 -1.81 3.64 12.25
N VAL A 50 -0.74 2.89 11.95
CA VAL A 50 -0.59 2.23 10.66
C VAL A 50 -0.17 0.77 10.81
N SER A 51 -0.78 -0.08 9.99
CA SER A 51 -0.28 -1.43 9.71
C SER A 51 -0.11 -1.59 8.21
N MET A 52 0.88 -2.39 7.81
CA MET A 52 1.17 -2.65 6.42
C MET A 52 1.69 -4.07 6.25
N CYS A 53 1.16 -4.79 5.26
CA CYS A 53 1.66 -6.10 4.87
C CYS A 53 1.72 -6.20 3.35
N SER A 54 2.76 -6.88 2.85
CA SER A 54 2.98 -7.12 1.44
C SER A 54 3.13 -8.60 1.17
N ASN A 55 2.62 -9.05 0.03
CA ASN A 55 2.80 -10.39 -0.48
C ASN A 55 3.10 -10.33 -1.98
N TYR A 56 3.84 -11.30 -2.50
CA TYR A 56 3.89 -11.52 -3.95
C TYR A 56 3.92 -13.00 -4.27
N ILE A 57 3.37 -13.32 -5.43
CA ILE A 57 3.42 -14.65 -6.03
C ILE A 57 4.01 -14.49 -7.42
N THR A 58 4.94 -15.37 -7.78
CA THR A 58 5.48 -15.43 -9.14
C THR A 58 4.96 -16.69 -9.81
N GLU A 59 4.12 -16.53 -10.83
CA GLU A 59 3.54 -17.61 -11.64
C GLU A 59 3.90 -17.39 -13.11
N ASN A 60 4.43 -18.41 -13.78
CA ASN A 60 4.83 -18.33 -15.19
C ASN A 60 5.76 -17.15 -15.53
N GLY A 61 6.60 -16.72 -14.57
CA GLY A 61 7.48 -15.55 -14.72
C GLY A 61 6.79 -14.20 -14.55
N GLN A 62 5.47 -14.17 -14.31
CA GLN A 62 4.71 -12.97 -13.97
C GLN A 62 4.63 -12.83 -12.45
N ARG A 63 4.93 -11.63 -11.95
CA ARG A 63 4.85 -11.31 -10.52
C ARG A 63 3.53 -10.60 -10.23
N ASN A 64 2.69 -11.23 -9.42
CA ASN A 64 1.49 -10.64 -8.86
C ASN A 64 1.83 -10.14 -7.45
N GLU A 65 1.61 -8.85 -7.19
CA GLU A 65 1.97 -8.19 -5.94
C GLU A 65 0.72 -7.68 -5.24
N GLU A 66 0.62 -7.91 -3.94
CA GLU A 66 -0.39 -7.31 -3.09
C GLU A 66 0.28 -6.51 -1.97
N LEU A 67 -0.16 -5.28 -1.77
CA LEU A 67 0.17 -4.48 -0.59
C LEU A 67 -1.12 -4.05 0.08
N ARG A 68 -1.32 -4.42 1.34
CA ARG A 68 -2.39 -3.90 2.18
C ARG A 68 -1.81 -2.93 3.19
N ILE A 69 -2.35 -1.71 3.22
CA ILE A 69 -2.05 -0.71 4.24
C ILE A 69 -3.34 -0.31 4.94
N THR A 70 -3.32 -0.18 6.25
CA THR A 70 -4.43 0.36 7.03
C THR A 70 -3.93 1.53 7.85
N VAL A 71 -4.52 2.70 7.67
CA VAL A 71 -4.20 3.94 8.39
C VAL A 71 -5.45 4.39 9.14
N ASN A 72 -5.42 4.46 10.46
CA ASN A 72 -6.57 4.89 11.30
C ASN A 72 -7.89 4.18 10.91
N CYS A 73 -7.84 2.86 10.75
CA CYS A 73 -8.96 2.00 10.32
C CYS A 73 -9.40 2.15 8.85
N ASP A 74 -8.76 3.00 8.06
CA ASP A 74 -8.99 3.10 6.63
C ASP A 74 -8.00 2.22 5.85
N THR A 75 -8.52 1.23 5.12
CA THR A 75 -7.71 0.24 4.40
C THR A 75 -7.62 0.57 2.91
N ALA A 76 -6.41 0.48 2.36
CA ALA A 76 -6.15 0.42 0.93
C ALA A 76 -5.39 -0.87 0.58
N LEU A 77 -5.88 -1.57 -0.44
CA LEU A 77 -5.27 -2.76 -1.01
C LEU A 77 -4.79 -2.45 -2.43
N TYR A 78 -3.49 -2.45 -2.65
CA TYR A 78 -2.87 -2.30 -3.96
C TYR A 78 -2.62 -3.70 -4.54
N ARG A 79 -3.30 -4.05 -5.62
CA ARG A 79 -3.04 -5.27 -6.39
C ARG A 79 -2.33 -4.88 -7.68
N THR A 80 -1.13 -5.40 -7.90
CA THR A 80 -0.40 -5.25 -9.15
C THR A 80 -0.38 -6.58 -9.89
N GLU A 81 -0.94 -6.58 -11.09
CA GLU A 81 -0.92 -7.71 -12.02
C GLU A 81 -0.42 -7.20 -13.37
N ASN A 82 0.52 -7.91 -13.99
CA ASN A 82 1.09 -7.52 -15.29
C ASN A 82 1.61 -6.07 -15.32
N GLY A 83 2.17 -5.59 -14.20
CA GLY A 83 2.68 -4.22 -14.05
C GLY A 83 1.60 -3.14 -13.94
N LYS A 84 0.32 -3.50 -13.89
CA LYS A 84 -0.80 -2.58 -13.66
C LYS A 84 -1.28 -2.69 -12.23
N THR A 85 -1.33 -1.56 -11.53
CA THR A 85 -1.83 -1.49 -10.15
C THR A 85 -3.26 -0.97 -10.13
N VAL A 86 -4.14 -1.69 -9.43
CA VAL A 86 -5.48 -1.23 -9.05
C VAL A 86 -5.54 -1.13 -7.53
N VAL A 87 -6.18 -0.07 -7.03
CA VAL A 87 -6.35 0.17 -5.60
C VAL A 87 -7.79 -0.15 -5.20
N TYR A 88 -7.94 -0.88 -4.10
CA TYR A 88 -9.24 -1.25 -3.53
C TYR A 88 -9.36 -0.77 -2.08
N ASP A 89 -10.58 -0.59 -1.61
CA ASP A 89 -10.87 -0.38 -0.19
C ASP A 89 -10.88 -1.70 0.60
N GLY A 90 -11.19 -1.64 1.90
CA GLY A 90 -11.30 -2.83 2.75
C GLY A 90 -12.44 -3.78 2.40
N SER A 91 -13.37 -3.36 1.55
CA SER A 91 -14.52 -4.12 1.04
C SER A 91 -14.34 -4.55 -0.43
N GLU A 92 -13.12 -4.43 -0.97
CA GLU A 92 -12.76 -4.76 -2.35
C GLU A 92 -13.48 -3.91 -3.44
N ASN A 93 -13.98 -2.71 -3.10
CA ASN A 93 -14.41 -1.75 -4.11
C ASN A 93 -13.22 -0.96 -4.63
N ILE A 94 -13.23 -0.58 -5.91
CA ILE A 94 -12.19 0.28 -6.49
C ILE A 94 -12.13 1.60 -5.73
N ARG A 95 -10.92 1.94 -5.30
CA ARG A 95 -10.61 3.14 -4.52
C ARG A 95 -9.98 4.20 -5.43
N VAL A 96 -10.81 5.14 -5.86
CA VAL A 96 -10.46 6.15 -6.88
C VAL A 96 -9.47 7.22 -6.41
N ASP A 97 -9.31 7.43 -5.10
CA ASP A 97 -8.34 8.38 -4.54
C ASP A 97 -6.90 7.82 -4.51
N GLY A 98 -6.73 6.53 -4.88
CA GLY A 98 -5.47 5.83 -4.92
C GLY A 98 -4.85 5.54 -3.55
N GLY A 99 -5.61 5.72 -2.46
CA GLY A 99 -5.15 5.53 -1.09
C GLY A 99 -4.01 6.47 -0.68
N PRO A 100 -3.26 6.14 0.39
CA PRO A 100 -2.16 6.96 0.89
C PRO A 100 -1.07 7.29 -0.14
N PHE A 101 -0.87 6.44 -1.15
CA PHE A 101 0.14 6.64 -2.18
C PHE A 101 -0.39 7.35 -3.44
N HIS A 102 -1.69 7.68 -3.49
CA HIS A 102 -2.34 8.35 -4.62
C HIS A 102 -2.07 7.70 -5.98
N ILE A 103 -2.07 6.35 -6.00
CA ILE A 103 -1.90 5.59 -7.24
C ILE A 103 -3.24 5.57 -7.96
N ASN A 104 -3.37 6.44 -8.96
CA ASN A 104 -4.57 6.47 -9.79
C ASN A 104 -4.41 5.50 -10.94
N PHE A 105 -5.45 4.70 -11.17
CA PHE A 105 -5.58 3.96 -12.41
C PHE A 105 -5.83 4.97 -13.52
N CYS A 106 -4.83 5.19 -14.39
CA CYS A 106 -5.07 5.82 -15.67
C CYS A 106 -5.61 4.73 -16.59
N GLU A 107 -6.94 4.65 -16.75
CA GLU A 107 -7.48 4.02 -17.93
C GLU A 107 -7.00 4.83 -19.13
N ASP A 108 -6.19 4.22 -19.97
CA ASP A 108 -6.00 4.72 -21.31
C ASP A 108 -7.37 4.60 -22.01
N LEU A 109 -8.19 5.66 -21.91
CA LEU A 109 -9.53 5.77 -22.47
C LEU A 109 -9.54 5.67 -24.02
N THR A 110 -8.38 5.48 -24.64
CA THR A 110 -8.22 5.32 -26.08
C THR A 110 -8.71 3.97 -26.62
N VAL A 111 -8.98 2.97 -25.78
CA VAL A 111 -9.44 1.64 -26.25
C VAL A 111 -10.97 1.46 -26.27
N LEU A 112 -11.75 2.35 -25.65
CA LEU A 112 -13.22 2.23 -25.59
C LEU A 112 -13.98 2.95 -26.74
N LEU A 113 -13.29 3.56 -27.71
CA LEU A 113 -13.90 4.24 -28.86
C LEU A 113 -13.76 3.49 -30.19
N LEU A 114 -13.41 2.21 -30.17
CA LEU A 114 -13.35 1.36 -31.37
C LEU A 114 -14.07 0.03 -31.12
N ASN A 115 -15.41 0.06 -31.11
CA ASN A 115 -16.28 -1.06 -31.47
C ASN A 115 -17.62 -0.52 -31.95
#